data_AF-A0A8C3MGK4-F1
#
_entry.id   AF-A0A8C3MGK4-F1
#
_cell.length_a   1.000
_cell.length_b   1.000
_cell.length_c   1.000
_cell.angle_alpha   90.00
_cell.angle_beta   90.00
_cell.angle_gamma   90.00
#
_symmetry.space_group_name_H-M   'P 1'
#
loop_
_entity.id
_entity.type
_entity.pdbx_description
1 polymer ?
#
loop_
_entity_poly.entity_id
_entity_poly.type
_entity_poly.pdbx_seq_one_letter_code
_entity_poly.pdbx_strand_id
1 'polypeptide(L)'
;MRSTLRSLMPQALGTYEDKPREEWVFDYPAQIALTCTQIAWTTEVGVAFASLEKGYENALKDYNKKQIARLNALISLLLGNLSAGDRMKIMTICTIDVHARDVVGKMIQTKVETSQAFAWQSQLRHRWDDGEKHCFANICDAQLCYAYEYLGNTPRLVITPLTDR
;
A
#
# COMPACT_ATOMS: atom_id res chain seq x y z
N MET A 1 18.52 3.05 14.19
CA MET A 1 17.83 2.55 12.96
C MET A 1 16.36 2.21 13.23
N ARG A 2 16.02 1.23 14.08
CA ARG A 2 14.60 0.88 14.39
C ARG A 2 13.78 2.08 14.89
N SER A 3 14.34 2.86 15.83
CA SER A 3 13.69 4.08 16.35
C SER A 3 13.44 5.15 15.29
N THR A 4 14.40 5.35 14.38
CA THR A 4 14.31 6.30 13.27
C THR A 4 13.20 5.92 12.29
N LEU A 5 13.11 4.64 11.92
CA LEU A 5 12.04 4.17 11.05
C LEU A 5 10.67 4.34 11.71
N ARG A 6 10.58 4.04 13.02
CA ARG A 6 9.36 4.26 13.80
C ARG A 6 8.96 5.73 13.87
N SER A 7 9.91 6.65 14.04
CA SER A 7 9.62 8.09 14.12
C SER A 7 9.25 8.72 12.77
N LEU A 8 9.80 8.20 11.67
CA LEU A 8 9.52 8.69 10.32
C LEU A 8 8.14 8.24 9.81
N MET A 9 7.66 7.06 10.22
CA MET A 9 6.38 6.51 9.76
C MET A 9 5.18 7.47 9.93
N PRO A 10 4.89 8.04 11.13
CA PRO A 10 3.77 8.95 11.29
C PRO A 10 3.96 10.29 10.55
N GLN A 11 5.20 10.74 10.35
CA GLN A 11 5.50 11.96 9.57
C GLN A 11 5.19 11.74 8.08
N ALA A 12 5.62 10.58 7.56
CA ALA A 12 5.35 10.16 6.20
C ALA A 12 3.85 9.98 5.94
N LEU A 13 3.13 9.32 6.87
CA LEU A 13 1.67 9.19 6.78
C LEU A 13 0.96 10.54 6.82
N GLY A 14 1.39 11.45 7.70
CA GLY A 14 0.78 12.78 7.84
C GLY A 14 0.95 13.69 6.62
N THR A 15 1.94 13.42 5.77
CA THR A 15 2.23 14.21 4.55
C THR A 15 1.83 13.50 3.25
N TYR A 16 1.26 12.29 3.34
CA TYR A 16 0.99 11.43 2.18
C TYR A 16 0.01 12.06 1.18
N GLU A 17 -0.91 12.90 1.65
CA GLU A 17 -1.91 13.57 0.80
C GLU A 17 -1.55 15.03 0.46
N ASP A 18 -0.44 15.57 0.98
CA ASP A 18 -0.07 16.98 0.81
C ASP A 18 0.37 17.30 -0.63
N LYS A 19 0.83 16.28 -1.37
CA LYS A 19 1.33 16.44 -2.75
C LYS A 19 1.14 15.16 -3.58
N PRO A 20 1.33 15.22 -4.91
CA PRO A 20 1.25 14.05 -5.77
C PRO A 20 2.18 12.94 -5.30
N ARG A 21 1.73 11.69 -5.42
CA ARG A 21 2.44 10.53 -4.86
C ARG A 21 3.81 10.34 -5.53
N GLU A 22 3.86 10.58 -6.83
CA GLU A 22 5.06 10.60 -7.66
C GLU A 22 6.12 11.60 -7.19
N GLU A 23 5.74 12.65 -6.47
CA GLU A 23 6.68 13.59 -5.84
C GLU A 23 6.95 13.21 -4.38
N TRP A 24 5.90 12.86 -3.64
CA TRP A 24 5.98 12.48 -2.21
C TRP A 24 6.92 11.31 -1.97
N VAL A 25 6.97 10.34 -2.90
CA VAL A 25 7.85 9.17 -2.74
C VAL A 25 9.30 9.58 -2.50
N PHE A 26 9.79 10.70 -3.05
CA PHE A 26 11.20 11.11 -2.92
C PHE A 26 11.56 11.68 -1.55
N ASP A 27 10.59 12.17 -0.77
CA ASP A 27 10.83 12.79 0.54
C ASP A 27 11.31 11.80 1.60
N TYR A 28 10.92 10.53 1.47
CA TYR A 28 11.11 9.52 2.50
C TYR A 28 12.02 8.38 2.03
N PRO A 29 12.75 7.72 2.95
CA PRO A 29 13.52 6.53 2.60
C PRO A 29 12.65 5.44 1.96
N ALA A 30 13.23 4.64 1.05
CA ALA A 30 12.51 3.63 0.26
C ALA A 30 11.57 2.74 1.10
N GLN A 31 12.06 2.24 2.25
CA GLN A 31 11.28 1.39 3.14
C GLN A 31 10.08 2.12 3.77
N ILE A 32 10.25 3.39 4.17
CA ILE A 32 9.15 4.19 4.74
C ILE A 32 8.11 4.51 3.68
N ALA A 33 8.55 4.96 2.50
CA ALA A 33 7.66 5.23 1.38
C ALA A 33 6.83 3.99 0.99
N LEU A 34 7.46 2.82 0.99
CA LEU A 34 6.81 1.54 0.70
C LEU A 34 5.77 1.16 1.77
N THR A 35 6.16 1.14 3.05
CA THR A 35 5.23 0.72 4.12
C THR A 35 4.08 1.72 4.27
N CYS A 36 4.32 3.03 4.13
CA CYS A 36 3.26 4.02 4.16
C CYS A 36 2.30 3.88 2.96
N THR A 37 2.82 3.56 1.77
CA THR A 37 1.96 3.19 0.62
C THR A 37 1.04 2.01 0.97
N GLN A 38 1.56 0.97 1.62
CA GLN A 38 0.77 -0.22 1.97
C GLN A 38 -0.30 0.09 3.04
N ILE A 39 0.02 0.99 3.98
CA ILE A 39 -0.93 1.50 4.98
C ILE A 39 -2.02 2.34 4.31
N ALA A 40 -1.65 3.24 3.40
CA ALA A 40 -2.59 4.05 2.64
C ALA A 40 -3.53 3.17 1.81
N TRP A 41 -3.01 2.16 1.11
CA TRP A 41 -3.82 1.19 0.38
C TRP A 41 -4.83 0.48 1.29
N THR A 42 -4.38 -0.04 2.44
CA THR A 42 -5.26 -0.70 3.41
C THR A 42 -6.38 0.23 3.89
N THR A 43 -6.04 1.49 4.16
CA THR A 43 -6.97 2.52 4.63
C THR A 43 -7.99 2.88 3.54
N GLU A 44 -7.54 3.15 2.32
CA GLU A 44 -8.40 3.53 1.20
C GLU A 44 -9.35 2.40 0.78
N VAL A 45 -8.92 1.13 0.81
CA VAL A 45 -9.80 -0.03 0.60
C VAL A 45 -10.84 -0.12 1.72
N GLY A 46 -10.45 0.12 2.98
CA GLY A 46 -11.37 0.20 4.11
C GLY A 46 -12.45 1.27 3.91
N VAL A 47 -12.06 2.45 3.43
CA VAL A 47 -13.00 3.55 3.08
C VAL A 47 -13.93 3.14 1.92
N ALA A 48 -13.42 2.42 0.93
CA ALA A 48 -14.24 1.92 -0.17
C ALA A 48 -15.29 0.91 0.33
N PHE A 49 -14.93 0.00 1.25
CA PHE A 49 -15.89 -0.90 1.88
C PHE A 49 -16.93 -0.17 2.72
N ALA A 50 -16.52 0.80 3.54
CA ALA A 50 -17.46 1.63 4.30
C ALA A 50 -18.42 2.43 3.40
N SER A 51 -17.99 2.78 2.19
CA SER A 51 -18.84 3.44 1.19
C SER A 51 -19.82 2.46 0.55
N LEU A 52 -19.39 1.23 0.26
CA LEU A 52 -20.29 0.16 -0.21
C LEU A 52 -21.41 -0.11 0.79
N GLU A 53 -21.10 -0.19 2.09
CA GLU A 53 -22.08 -0.38 3.16
C GLU A 53 -23.12 0.77 3.24
N LYS A 54 -22.74 1.97 2.80
CA LYS A 54 -23.63 3.13 2.69
C LYS A 54 -24.44 3.16 1.37
N GLY A 55 -24.30 2.15 0.52
CA GLY A 55 -25.02 2.03 -0.75
C GLY A 55 -24.28 2.59 -1.97
N TYR A 56 -23.01 3.00 -1.85
CA TYR A 56 -22.22 3.45 -3.00
C TYR A 56 -21.60 2.27 -3.76
N GLU A 57 -22.41 1.57 -4.57
CA GLU A 57 -22.05 0.31 -5.26
C GLU A 57 -20.78 0.36 -6.14
N ASN A 58 -20.37 1.55 -6.59
CA ASN A 58 -19.19 1.72 -7.44
C ASN A 58 -17.90 2.06 -6.67
N ALA A 59 -17.93 2.16 -5.33
CA ALA A 59 -16.79 2.64 -4.55
C ALA A 59 -15.48 1.87 -4.82
N LEU A 60 -15.52 0.53 -4.86
CA LEU A 60 -14.32 -0.27 -5.20
C LEU A 60 -13.87 -0.05 -6.66
N LYS A 61 -14.79 0.12 -7.60
CA LYS A 61 -14.45 0.35 -9.02
C LYS A 61 -13.79 1.72 -9.21
N ASP A 62 -14.31 2.74 -8.54
CA ASP A 62 -13.74 4.09 -8.61
C ASP A 62 -12.39 4.14 -7.90
N TYR A 63 -12.24 3.42 -6.79
CA TYR A 63 -10.93 3.23 -6.16
C TYR A 63 -9.94 2.51 -7.09
N ASN A 64 -10.36 1.45 -7.78
CA ASN A 64 -9.49 0.74 -8.72
C ASN A 64 -9.02 1.62 -9.88
N LYS A 65 -9.89 2.49 -10.42
CA LYS A 65 -9.50 3.50 -11.42
C LYS A 65 -8.45 4.47 -10.85
N LYS A 66 -8.63 4.92 -9.60
CA LYS A 66 -7.66 5.77 -8.88
C LYS A 66 -6.30 5.07 -8.74
N GLN A 67 -6.29 3.78 -8.39
CA GLN A 67 -5.06 2.98 -8.31
C GLN A 67 -4.35 2.90 -9.66
N ILE A 68 -5.08 2.62 -10.75
CA ILE A 68 -4.51 2.53 -12.11
C ILE A 68 -3.88 3.86 -12.53
N ALA A 69 -4.56 4.99 -12.28
CA ALA A 69 -4.03 6.32 -12.60
C ALA A 69 -2.73 6.61 -11.83
N ARG A 70 -2.72 6.37 -10.52
CA ARG A 70 -1.52 6.57 -9.66
C ARG A 70 -0.37 5.64 -10.05
N LEU A 71 -0.65 4.38 -10.37
CA LEU A 71 0.36 3.43 -10.84
C LEU A 71 0.98 3.90 -12.16
N ASN A 72 0.16 4.36 -13.11
CA ASN A 72 0.66 4.87 -14.38
C ASN A 72 1.55 6.10 -14.20
N ALA A 73 1.23 7.00 -13.26
CA ALA A 73 2.08 8.14 -12.94
C ALA A 73 3.47 7.71 -12.43
N LEU A 74 3.53 6.71 -11.54
CA LEU A 74 4.80 6.14 -11.07
C LEU A 74 5.57 5.41 -12.20
N ILE A 75 4.87 4.70 -13.08
CA ILE A 75 5.49 4.06 -14.25
C ILE A 75 6.07 5.11 -15.19
N SER A 76 5.39 6.24 -15.40
CA SER A 76 5.90 7.35 -16.20
C SER A 76 7.20 7.93 -15.66
N LEU A 77 7.39 7.98 -14.33
CA LEU A 77 8.68 8.38 -13.75
C LEU A 77 9.82 7.44 -14.15
N LEU A 78 9.56 6.13 -14.27
CA LEU A 78 10.58 5.15 -14.67
C LEU A 78 11.07 5.34 -16.11
N LEU A 79 10.27 5.98 -16.98
CA LEU A 79 10.69 6.32 -18.33
C LEU A 79 11.66 7.51 -18.37
N GLY A 80 11.71 8.31 -17.30
CA GLY A 80 12.61 9.45 -17.17
C GLY A 80 14.00 9.09 -16.63
N ASN A 81 14.77 10.14 -16.35
CA ASN A 81 16.09 10.04 -15.73
C ASN A 81 15.95 9.98 -14.20
N LEU A 82 16.39 8.87 -13.62
CA LEU A 82 16.37 8.61 -12.18
C LEU A 82 17.73 8.06 -11.75
N SER A 83 18.13 8.34 -10.52
CA SER A 83 19.27 7.66 -9.91
C SER A 83 18.99 6.15 -9.82
N ALA A 84 20.05 5.32 -9.74
CA ALA A 84 19.88 3.88 -9.60
C ALA A 84 19.05 3.50 -8.34
N GLY A 85 19.23 4.26 -7.25
CA GLY A 85 18.46 4.07 -6.02
C GLY A 85 16.99 4.45 -6.17
N ASP A 86 16.70 5.60 -6.77
CA ASP A 86 15.33 6.05 -6.97
C ASP A 86 14.57 5.14 -7.95
N ARG A 87 15.24 4.70 -9.01
CA ARG A 87 14.69 3.72 -9.95
C ARG A 87 14.34 2.41 -9.23
N MET A 88 15.24 1.88 -8.39
CA MET A 88 15.01 0.67 -7.58
C MET A 88 13.80 0.83 -6.66
N LYS A 89 13.70 1.98 -6.00
CA LYS A 89 12.63 2.31 -5.06
C LYS A 89 11.27 2.39 -5.76
N ILE A 90 11.19 3.13 -6.88
CA ILE A 90 9.95 3.26 -7.66
C ILE A 90 9.56 1.92 -8.26
N MET A 91 10.50 1.15 -8.83
CA MET A 91 10.23 -0.20 -9.32
C MET A 91 9.63 -1.09 -8.22
N THR A 92 10.21 -1.05 -7.02
CA THR A 92 9.74 -1.82 -5.87
C THR A 92 8.32 -1.44 -5.45
N ILE A 93 8.01 -0.14 -5.42
CA ILE A 93 6.65 0.35 -5.12
C ILE A 93 5.69 -0.11 -6.21
N CYS A 94 6.04 0.05 -7.50
CA CYS A 94 5.21 -0.40 -8.62
C CYS A 94 4.91 -1.91 -8.56
N THR A 95 5.89 -2.74 -8.18
CA THR A 95 5.66 -4.20 -8.03
C THR A 95 4.57 -4.50 -7.00
N ILE A 96 4.58 -3.82 -5.85
CA ILE A 96 3.58 -4.01 -4.80
C ILE A 96 2.23 -3.42 -5.22
N ASP A 97 2.23 -2.26 -5.88
CA ASP A 97 0.99 -1.62 -6.36
C ASP A 97 0.27 -2.43 -7.44
N VAL A 98 1.00 -3.11 -8.32
CA VAL A 98 0.40 -4.02 -9.32
C VAL A 98 -0.37 -5.13 -8.63
N HIS A 99 0.23 -5.75 -7.60
CA HIS A 99 -0.47 -6.76 -6.80
C HIS A 99 -1.68 -6.17 -6.08
N ALA A 100 -1.53 -5.01 -5.42
CA ALA A 100 -2.62 -4.33 -4.72
C ALA A 100 -3.81 -3.98 -5.65
N ARG A 101 -3.53 -3.54 -6.88
CA ARG A 101 -4.54 -3.32 -7.93
C ARG A 101 -5.24 -4.62 -8.30
N ASP A 102 -4.50 -5.70 -8.48
CA ASP A 102 -5.05 -7.00 -8.88
C ASP A 102 -5.95 -7.62 -7.82
N VAL A 103 -5.59 -7.46 -6.55
CA VAL A 103 -6.43 -7.84 -5.42
C VAL A 103 -7.77 -7.11 -5.49
N VAL A 104 -7.76 -5.78 -5.66
CA VAL A 104 -9.00 -4.99 -5.78
C VAL A 104 -9.79 -5.38 -7.04
N GLY A 105 -9.11 -5.57 -8.18
CA GLY A 105 -9.74 -6.03 -9.42
C GLY A 105 -10.45 -7.38 -9.25
N LYS A 106 -9.81 -8.32 -8.55
CA LYS A 106 -10.38 -9.63 -8.22
C LYS A 106 -11.58 -9.51 -7.28
N MET A 107 -11.51 -8.65 -6.26
CA MET A 107 -12.63 -8.38 -5.35
C MET A 107 -13.84 -7.81 -6.11
N ILE A 108 -13.62 -6.92 -7.09
CA ILE A 108 -14.68 -6.40 -7.96
C ILE A 108 -15.31 -7.51 -8.81
N GLN A 109 -14.48 -8.34 -9.47
CA GLN A 109 -14.96 -9.44 -10.32
C GLN A 109 -15.77 -10.47 -9.53
N THR A 110 -15.36 -10.74 -8.29
CA THR A 110 -16.04 -11.70 -7.39
C THR A 110 -17.14 -11.07 -6.55
N LYS A 111 -17.46 -9.78 -6.77
CA LYS A 111 -18.50 -9.02 -6.05
C LYS A 111 -18.36 -9.09 -4.53
N VAL A 112 -17.15 -8.83 -4.04
CA VAL A 112 -16.91 -8.72 -2.60
C VAL A 112 -17.48 -7.39 -2.10
N GLU A 113 -18.44 -7.47 -1.19
CA GLU A 113 -19.17 -6.29 -0.68
C GLU A 113 -18.82 -5.93 0.76
N THR A 114 -18.11 -6.81 1.47
CA THR A 114 -17.76 -6.60 2.89
C THR A 114 -16.27 -6.76 3.14
N SER A 115 -15.76 -5.94 4.06
CA SER A 115 -14.39 -6.05 4.59
C SER A 115 -14.15 -7.36 5.35
N GLN A 116 -15.19 -8.11 5.74
CA GLN A 116 -15.04 -9.40 6.40
C GLN A 116 -14.81 -10.57 5.44
N ALA A 117 -14.87 -10.33 4.13
CA ALA A 117 -14.71 -11.37 3.13
C ALA A 117 -13.29 -11.94 3.17
N PHE A 118 -13.18 -13.28 3.10
CA PHE A 118 -11.90 -13.97 3.12
C PHE A 118 -10.94 -13.49 2.03
N ALA A 119 -11.44 -13.14 0.84
CA ALA A 119 -10.65 -12.61 -0.26
C ALA A 119 -9.88 -11.33 0.09
N TRP A 120 -10.42 -10.50 1.00
CA TRP A 120 -9.72 -9.34 1.56
C TRP A 120 -8.90 -9.74 2.79
N GLN A 121 -9.49 -10.53 3.70
CA GLN A 121 -8.87 -10.92 4.96
C GLN A 121 -7.58 -11.74 4.79
N SER A 122 -7.45 -12.52 3.72
CA SER A 122 -6.24 -13.31 3.42
C SER A 122 -5.04 -12.46 3.00
N GLN A 123 -5.24 -11.18 2.69
CA GLN A 123 -4.19 -10.30 2.19
C GLN A 123 -3.34 -9.74 3.33
N LEU A 124 -2.03 -9.54 3.12
CA LEU A 124 -1.17 -8.87 4.10
C LEU A 124 -1.46 -7.36 4.12
N ARG A 125 -2.04 -6.89 5.21
CA ARG A 125 -2.48 -5.50 5.40
C ARG A 125 -1.61 -4.81 6.43
N HIS A 126 -1.13 -3.60 6.12
CA HIS A 126 -0.41 -2.79 7.09
C HIS A 126 -1.35 -1.74 7.65
N ARG A 127 -1.34 -1.54 8.97
CA ARG A 127 -2.09 -0.48 9.64
C ARG A 127 -1.20 0.30 10.58
N TRP A 128 -1.42 1.60 10.69
CA TRP A 128 -0.87 2.40 11.77
C TRP A 128 -1.88 2.47 12.90
N ASP A 129 -1.41 2.32 14.13
CA ASP A 129 -2.19 2.49 15.35
C ASP A 129 -1.74 3.75 16.08
N ASP A 130 -2.62 4.76 16.16
CA ASP A 130 -2.31 6.05 16.79
C ASP A 130 -2.20 5.95 18.31
N GLY A 131 -2.89 5.00 18.94
CA GLY A 131 -2.84 4.77 20.38
C GLY A 131 -1.50 4.18 20.80
N GLU A 132 -1.10 3.09 20.14
CA GLU A 132 0.18 2.42 20.42
C GLU A 132 1.39 3.09 19.73
N LYS A 133 1.13 3.98 18.76
CA LYS A 133 2.15 4.59 17.89
C LYS A 133 3.05 3.53 17.26
N HIS A 134 2.39 2.51 16.73
CA HIS A 134 3.02 1.34 16.12
C HIS A 134 2.34 0.97 14.81
N CYS A 135 3.14 0.46 13.88
CA CYS A 135 2.64 -0.18 12.67
C CYS A 135 2.42 -1.66 12.96
N PHE A 136 1.30 -2.19 12.47
CA PHE A 136 0.95 -3.60 12.57
C PHE A 136 0.77 -4.18 11.17
N ALA A 137 1.22 -5.42 11.00
CA ALA A 137 0.88 -6.26 9.87
C ALA A 137 -0.24 -7.21 10.30
N ASN A 138 -1.32 -7.24 9.52
CA ASN A 138 -2.50 -8.05 9.74
C ASN A 138 -2.68 -9.00 8.56
N ILE A 139 -2.96 -10.27 8.86
CA ILE A 139 -3.32 -11.28 7.87
C ILE A 139 -4.27 -12.25 8.55
N CYS A 140 -5.45 -12.47 7.95
CA CYS A 140 -6.56 -13.17 8.59
C CYS A 140 -6.81 -12.63 10.01
N ASP A 141 -6.75 -13.52 11.01
CA ASP A 141 -6.86 -13.26 12.45
C ASP A 141 -5.52 -12.92 13.11
N ALA A 142 -4.40 -13.10 12.41
CA ALA A 142 -3.08 -12.79 12.93
C ALA A 142 -2.77 -11.29 12.90
N GLN A 143 -2.12 -10.84 13.96
CA GLN A 143 -1.61 -9.49 14.09
C GLN A 143 -0.16 -9.54 14.58
N LEU A 144 0.73 -8.87 13.86
CA LEU A 144 2.14 -8.78 14.20
C LEU A 144 2.56 -7.32 14.27
N CYS A 145 3.26 -6.94 15.33
CA CYS A 145 3.91 -5.63 15.39
C CYS A 145 5.02 -5.57 14.33
N TYR A 146 5.04 -4.51 13.53
CA TYR A 146 6.11 -4.26 12.58
C TYR A 146 7.43 -4.06 13.36
N ALA A 147 8.45 -4.87 13.05
CA ALA A 147 9.70 -4.90 13.82
C ALA A 147 10.66 -3.73 13.50
N TYR A 148 10.36 -2.92 12.48
CA TYR A 148 11.19 -1.80 12.01
C TYR A 148 12.63 -2.20 11.65
N GLU A 149 12.83 -3.44 11.20
CA GLU A 149 14.13 -3.90 10.72
C GLU A 149 14.45 -3.22 9.39
N TYR A 150 15.66 -2.67 9.27
CA TYR A 150 16.05 -2.01 8.04
C TYR A 150 16.39 -3.05 6.98
N LEU A 151 15.60 -3.08 5.91
CA LEU A 151 15.76 -4.02 4.80
C LEU A 151 16.54 -3.43 3.62
N GLY A 152 16.80 -2.12 3.66
CA GLY A 152 17.43 -1.42 2.54
C GLY A 152 16.48 -1.18 1.37
N ASN A 153 17.05 -0.69 0.27
CA ASN A 153 16.36 -0.48 -1.00
C ASN A 153 16.62 -1.68 -1.93
N THR A 154 15.99 -2.80 -1.61
CA THR A 154 16.14 -4.06 -2.34
C THR A 154 14.94 -4.34 -3.23
N PRO A 155 15.13 -4.97 -4.40
CA PRO A 155 14.02 -5.35 -5.27
C PRO A 155 13.08 -6.32 -4.55
N ARG A 156 11.79 -6.26 -4.89
CA ARG A 156 10.78 -7.21 -4.43
C ARG A 156 10.41 -8.16 -5.55
N LEU A 157 10.18 -9.43 -5.18
CA LEU A 157 9.63 -10.41 -6.10
C LEU A 157 8.16 -10.11 -6.35
N VAL A 158 7.70 -10.43 -7.56
CA VAL A 158 6.29 -10.32 -7.94
C VAL A 158 5.48 -11.31 -7.10
N ILE A 159 4.39 -10.83 -6.52
CA ILE A 159 3.47 -11.66 -5.74
C ILE A 159 2.55 -12.39 -6.72
N THR A 160 2.48 -13.71 -6.58
CA THR A 160 1.66 -14.60 -7.41
C THR A 160 0.61 -15.32 -6.57
N PRO A 161 -0.43 -15.89 -7.20
CA PRO A 161 -1.42 -16.72 -6.48
C PRO A 161 -0.82 -17.93 -5.74
N LEU A 162 0.42 -18.35 -6.04
CA LEU A 162 1.10 -19.43 -5.32
C LEU A 162 1.74 -18.94 -4.02
N THR A 163 2.17 -17.67 -3.97
CA THR A 163 2.78 -17.05 -2.80
C THR A 163 1.76 -16.35 -1.88
N ASP A 164 0.53 -16.16 -2.35
CA ASP A 164 -0.57 -15.48 -1.65
C ASP A 164 -1.58 -16.46 -1.01
N ARG A 165 -1.23 -17.75 -0.90
CA ARG A 165 -2.08 -18.81 -0.32
C ARG A 165 -1.92 -18.95 1.18
#